data_AF-A0AA36N337-F1
#
_entry.id   AF-A0AA36N337-F1
#
_cell.length_a   1.000
_cell.length_b   1.000
_cell.length_c   1.000
_cell.angle_alpha   90.00
_cell.angle_beta   90.00
_cell.angle_gamma   90.00
#
_symmetry.space_group_name_H-M   'P 1'
#
loop_
_entity.id
_entity.type
_entity.pdbx_description
1 polymer ?
#
loop_
_entity_poly.entity_id
_entity_poly.type
_entity_poly.pdbx_seq_one_letter_code
_entity_poly.pdbx_strand_id
1 'polypeptide(L)'
;MHSMDKSSQVQILESHSNLTPLEVQPTSARGFRLLEEHPILLYFLIGSPALAMLVVVLGFTIIHHQMISYGFTVFTTALYFLLALGSIFLLGRALRSSDLHLATSRLNVFVSDFKLRWTEVSGKEGWKYAAAWCFMMMCFSVTQGCEAFLTQTEEASPDVRAWKHVIQVVSSISFGVSSAVVMLSAYIQSHLLLGLDKSLDCWCCRIVNDVNFSTGVESWNAMQALLKCVGRELASSFVALQALATLGFIYFLVSGVTMIFRTEFSVLPLLVESFSSMPLLFLFMLSMRVCAHGADLTEKCRAMPAFVNQIPTNLYLDSGRQYLVQFIADSSAGFTVRNVKLTQEVFQKQLYVFVGLVSGLVSVFSRMYL
;
A
#
# COMPACT_ATOMS: atom_id res chain seq x y z
N MET A 1 14.12 -25.95 1.46
CA MET A 1 14.92 -24.77 1.11
C MET A 1 15.32 -24.05 2.39
N HIS A 2 16.62 -23.95 2.70
CA HIS A 2 17.08 -23.12 3.80
C HIS A 2 16.83 -21.65 3.44
N SER A 3 16.14 -20.92 4.32
CA SER A 3 16.03 -19.47 4.20
C SER A 3 17.44 -18.89 4.30
N MET A 4 17.88 -18.16 3.29
CA MET A 4 19.15 -17.43 3.32
C MET A 4 19.13 -16.49 4.52
N ASP A 5 20.12 -16.62 5.40
CA ASP A 5 20.18 -15.81 6.62
C ASP A 5 20.30 -14.33 6.27
N LYS A 6 19.82 -13.49 7.18
CA LYS A 6 19.88 -12.04 7.06
C LYS A 6 21.31 -11.56 6.86
N SER A 7 22.27 -12.14 7.57
CA SER A 7 23.70 -11.78 7.45
C SER A 7 24.24 -12.05 6.05
N SER A 8 23.91 -13.20 5.46
CA SER A 8 24.35 -13.57 4.11
C SER A 8 23.80 -12.63 3.04
N GLN A 9 22.55 -12.17 3.17
CA GLN A 9 21.96 -11.19 2.25
C GLN A 9 22.74 -9.87 2.25
N VAL A 10 23.05 -9.35 3.44
CA VAL A 10 23.82 -8.11 3.60
C VAL A 10 25.23 -8.30 3.03
N GLN A 11 25.90 -9.42 3.34
CA GLN A 11 27.24 -9.71 2.83
C GLN A 11 27.29 -9.81 1.30
N ILE A 12 26.28 -10.41 0.66
CA ILE A 12 26.16 -10.46 -0.81
C ILE A 12 25.97 -9.05 -1.38
N LEU A 13 25.13 -8.24 -0.74
CA LEU A 13 24.93 -6.86 -1.16
C LEU A 13 26.18 -6.02 -0.93
N GLU A 14 26.97 -6.27 0.12
CA GLU A 14 28.22 -5.56 0.40
C GLU A 14 29.38 -5.99 -0.49
N SER A 15 29.50 -7.27 -0.85
CA SER A 15 30.61 -7.75 -1.69
C SER A 15 30.65 -7.09 -3.07
N HIS A 16 29.48 -6.67 -3.57
CA HIS A 16 29.35 -5.91 -4.81
C HIS A 16 29.61 -4.39 -4.64
N SER A 17 30.08 -3.91 -3.47
CA SER A 17 30.34 -2.48 -3.15
C SER A 17 31.68 -1.97 -3.63
N ASN A 18 32.59 -2.86 -3.99
CA ASN A 18 33.93 -2.46 -4.42
C ASN A 18 33.93 -1.69 -5.75
N LEU A 19 32.77 -1.57 -6.40
CA LEU A 19 32.55 -0.63 -7.49
C LEU A 19 32.48 0.78 -6.90
N THR A 20 33.44 1.62 -7.30
CA THR A 20 33.63 3.04 -6.96
C THR A 20 32.40 3.69 -6.33
N PRO A 21 32.53 4.31 -5.13
CA PRO A 21 31.42 4.98 -4.47
C PRO A 21 30.91 6.10 -5.37
N LEU A 22 29.86 5.81 -6.12
CA LEU A 22 29.09 6.83 -6.81
C LEU A 22 28.54 7.72 -5.72
N GLU A 23 28.86 9.02 -5.80
CA GLU A 23 28.24 10.04 -5.00
C GLU A 23 26.75 10.02 -5.33
N VAL A 24 25.99 9.22 -4.56
CA VAL A 24 24.56 9.02 -4.77
C VAL A 24 23.91 10.35 -4.48
N GLN A 25 23.61 11.13 -5.52
CA GLN A 25 22.76 12.28 -5.36
C GLN A 25 21.47 11.79 -4.69
N PRO A 26 21.09 12.36 -3.53
CA PRO A 26 19.90 11.94 -2.80
C PRO A 26 18.67 12.41 -3.56
N THR A 27 18.36 11.72 -4.65
CA THR A 27 17.10 11.81 -5.40
C THR A 27 16.00 11.07 -4.66
N SER A 28 16.11 10.93 -3.34
CA SER A 28 15.04 10.38 -2.51
C SER A 28 13.80 11.22 -2.75
N ALA A 29 12.73 10.56 -3.17
CA ALA A 29 11.46 11.24 -3.36
C ALA A 29 11.13 11.97 -2.05
N ARG A 30 10.70 13.24 -2.13
CA ARG A 30 10.46 14.11 -0.95
C ARG A 30 9.65 13.43 0.17
N GLY A 31 8.78 12.48 -0.20
CA GLY A 31 8.02 11.64 0.72
C GLY A 31 8.86 10.81 1.70
N PHE A 32 10.00 10.26 1.28
CA PHE A 32 10.90 9.50 2.15
C PHE A 32 11.43 10.37 3.27
N ARG A 33 11.94 11.56 2.91
CA ARG A 33 12.50 12.51 3.88
C ARG A 33 11.47 12.94 4.91
N LEU A 34 10.24 13.21 4.49
CA LEU A 34 9.17 13.60 5.42
C LEU A 34 8.92 12.53 6.50
N LEU A 35 8.84 11.25 6.11
CA LEU A 35 8.58 10.14 7.02
C LEU A 35 9.80 9.82 7.90
N GLU A 36 11.00 9.99 7.36
CA GLU A 36 12.27 9.68 8.01
C GLU A 36 12.70 10.77 9.01
N GLU A 37 12.73 12.03 8.56
CA GLU A 37 13.27 13.18 9.30
C GLU A 37 12.28 13.76 10.32
N HIS A 38 10.96 13.65 10.06
CA HIS A 38 9.93 14.35 10.86
C HIS A 38 8.79 13.45 11.37
N PRO A 39 9.07 12.27 11.98
CA PRO A 39 8.03 11.37 12.48
C PRO A 39 7.16 12.01 13.57
N ILE A 40 7.77 12.79 14.48
CA ILE A 40 7.11 13.40 15.64
C ILE A 40 6.09 14.42 15.16
N LEU A 41 6.47 15.24 14.17
CA LEU A 41 5.56 16.20 13.55
C LEU A 41 4.37 15.48 12.91
N LEU A 42 4.59 14.38 12.20
CA LEU A 42 3.51 13.60 11.59
C LEU A 42 2.58 12.97 12.64
N TYR A 43 3.12 12.40 13.71
CA TYR A 43 2.32 11.90 14.83
C TYR A 43 1.48 13.00 15.47
N PHE A 44 2.04 14.20 15.64
CA PHE A 44 1.30 15.35 16.18
C PHE A 44 0.20 15.83 15.23
N LEU A 45 0.50 15.93 13.94
CA LEU A 45 -0.45 16.35 12.90
C LEU A 45 -1.64 15.39 12.77
N ILE A 46 -1.42 14.08 12.93
CA ILE A 46 -2.48 13.07 12.88
C ILE A 46 -3.18 12.90 14.24
N GLY A 47 -2.41 12.95 15.33
CA GLY A 47 -2.89 12.75 16.70
C GLY A 47 -3.81 13.86 17.17
N SER A 48 -3.46 15.12 16.91
CA SER A 48 -4.22 16.27 17.45
C SER A 48 -5.65 16.36 16.90
N PRO A 49 -5.95 16.22 15.59
CA PRO A 49 -7.32 16.26 15.11
C PRO A 49 -8.13 15.03 15.51
N ALA A 50 -7.51 13.85 15.58
CA ALA A 50 -8.18 12.62 16.00
C ALA A 50 -8.56 12.65 17.49
N LEU A 51 -7.68 13.18 18.34
CA LEU A 51 -7.99 13.40 19.76
C LEU A 51 -9.11 14.43 19.93
N ALA A 52 -9.05 15.55 19.19
CA ALA A 52 -10.12 16.54 19.20
C ALA A 52 -11.45 15.93 18.75
N MET A 53 -11.43 15.13 17.68
CA MET A 53 -12.60 14.40 17.18
C MET A 53 -13.19 13.50 18.26
N LEU A 54 -12.36 12.69 18.92
CA LEU A 54 -12.78 11.80 20.01
C LEU A 54 -13.43 12.58 21.16
N VAL A 55 -12.80 13.68 21.60
CA VAL A 55 -13.33 14.53 22.69
C VAL A 55 -14.69 15.13 22.31
N VAL A 56 -14.82 15.67 21.10
CA VAL A 56 -16.09 16.28 20.63
C VAL A 56 -17.19 15.21 20.52
N VAL A 57 -16.89 14.03 19.97
CA VAL A 57 -17.87 12.93 19.84
C VAL A 57 -18.31 12.39 21.21
N LEU A 58 -17.36 12.21 22.14
CA LEU A 58 -17.68 11.78 23.52
C LEU A 58 -18.52 12.83 24.25
N GLY A 59 -18.14 14.11 24.16
CA GLY A 59 -18.89 15.21 24.76
C GLY A 59 -20.32 15.27 24.23
N PHE A 60 -20.49 15.20 22.91
CA PHE A 60 -21.80 15.17 22.27
C PHE A 60 -22.65 13.97 22.73
N THR A 61 -22.04 12.80 22.82
CA THR A 61 -22.70 11.56 23.27
C THR A 61 -23.21 11.67 24.71
N ILE A 62 -22.37 12.21 25.61
CA ILE A 62 -22.73 12.38 27.03
C ILE A 62 -23.89 13.37 27.17
N ILE A 63 -23.86 14.48 26.43
CA ILE A 63 -24.85 15.55 26.57
C ILE A 63 -26.19 15.17 25.92
N HIS A 64 -26.16 14.60 24.71
CA HIS A 64 -27.38 14.44 23.90
C HIS A 64 -27.90 12.99 23.79
N HIS A 65 -27.16 11.99 24.30
CA HIS A 65 -27.56 10.56 24.33
C HIS A 65 -27.97 9.97 22.96
N GLN A 66 -27.65 10.64 21.84
CA GLN A 66 -27.97 10.20 20.47
C GLN A 66 -26.68 9.87 19.71
N MET A 67 -26.39 8.58 19.52
CA MET A 67 -25.17 8.09 18.84
C MET A 67 -25.41 7.51 17.44
N ILE A 68 -26.64 7.13 17.10
CA ILE A 68 -26.91 6.16 16.03
C ILE A 68 -26.49 6.68 14.63
N SER A 69 -26.47 8.00 14.40
CA SER A 69 -26.22 8.55 13.06
C SER A 69 -24.75 8.76 12.68
N TYR A 70 -23.80 8.71 13.63
CA TYR A 70 -22.39 9.05 13.37
C TYR A 70 -21.44 7.86 13.32
N GLY A 71 -21.95 6.64 13.51
CA GLY A 71 -21.12 5.44 13.59
C GLY A 71 -20.18 5.27 12.39
N PHE A 72 -20.69 5.52 11.18
CA PHE A 72 -19.92 5.36 9.94
C PHE A 72 -18.74 6.32 9.85
N THR A 73 -18.98 7.62 10.03
CA THR A 73 -17.96 8.68 9.99
C THR A 73 -16.90 8.47 11.06
N VAL A 74 -17.33 8.10 12.28
CA VAL A 74 -16.43 7.82 13.40
C VAL A 74 -15.55 6.61 13.10
N PHE A 75 -16.16 5.50 12.65
CA PHE A 75 -15.42 4.28 12.33
C PHE A 75 -14.41 4.52 11.20
N THR A 76 -14.83 5.17 10.11
CA THR A 76 -13.96 5.43 8.95
C THR A 76 -12.78 6.32 9.36
N THR A 77 -13.03 7.40 10.10
CA THR A 77 -11.97 8.30 10.59
C THR A 77 -11.01 7.55 11.52
N ALA A 78 -11.53 6.75 12.45
CA ALA A 78 -10.73 5.95 13.37
C ALA A 78 -9.87 4.91 12.63
N LEU A 79 -10.42 4.24 11.61
CA LEU A 79 -9.69 3.25 10.81
C LEU A 79 -8.52 3.90 10.05
N TYR A 80 -8.77 5.03 9.39
CA TYR A 80 -7.71 5.78 8.70
C TYR A 80 -6.66 6.32 9.67
N PHE A 81 -7.08 6.79 10.85
CA PHE A 81 -6.18 7.22 11.90
C PHE A 81 -5.26 6.08 12.37
N LEU A 82 -5.81 4.92 12.72
CA LEU A 82 -5.04 3.76 13.14
C LEU A 82 -4.08 3.28 12.05
N LEU A 83 -4.53 3.27 10.80
CA LEU A 83 -3.69 2.89 9.67
C LEU A 83 -2.58 3.91 9.41
N ALA A 84 -2.85 5.21 9.56
CA ALA A 84 -1.85 6.26 9.42
C ALA A 84 -0.78 6.15 10.53
N LEU A 85 -1.18 5.93 11.78
CA LEU A 85 -0.26 5.67 12.89
C LEU A 85 0.59 4.41 12.63
N GLY A 86 -0.07 3.31 12.25
CA GLY A 86 0.59 2.05 11.91
C GLY A 86 1.57 2.21 10.76
N SER A 87 1.23 3.03 9.77
CA SER A 87 2.09 3.30 8.61
C SER A 87 3.31 4.14 9.00
N ILE A 88 3.16 5.22 9.78
CA ILE A 88 4.32 5.99 10.28
C ILE A 88 5.24 5.10 11.10
N PHE A 89 4.68 4.28 11.99
CA PHE A 89 5.47 3.42 12.85
C PHE A 89 6.18 2.31 12.06
N LEU A 90 5.43 1.51 11.29
CA LEU A 90 5.96 0.32 10.62
C LEU A 90 6.81 0.69 9.40
N LEU A 91 6.35 1.62 8.55
CA LEU A 91 7.11 2.07 7.40
C LEU A 91 8.28 2.95 7.83
N GLY A 92 8.11 3.84 8.81
CA GLY A 92 9.20 4.63 9.35
C GLY A 92 10.31 3.77 9.97
N ARG A 93 9.95 2.68 10.67
CA ARG A 93 10.92 1.68 11.13
C ARG A 93 11.64 0.99 9.98
N ALA A 94 10.93 0.61 8.93
CA ALA A 94 11.53 -0.01 7.75
C ALA A 94 12.48 0.95 7.03
N LEU A 95 12.09 2.21 6.83
CA LEU A 95 12.89 3.24 6.17
C LEU A 95 14.20 3.53 6.91
N ARG A 96 14.19 3.53 8.25
CA ARG A 96 15.42 3.70 9.06
C ARG A 96 16.28 2.45 9.16
N SER A 97 15.84 1.33 8.61
CA SER A 97 16.60 0.08 8.65
C SER A 97 17.85 0.23 7.78
N SER A 98 19.02 -0.04 8.34
CA SER A 98 20.30 -0.03 7.60
C SER A 98 20.23 -0.94 6.37
N ASP A 99 19.51 -2.06 6.48
CA ASP A 99 19.37 -3.02 5.40
C ASP A 99 18.54 -2.45 4.24
N LEU A 100 17.49 -1.67 4.53
CA LEU A 100 16.68 -1.04 3.49
C LEU A 100 17.44 0.13 2.84
N HIS A 101 18.22 0.89 3.62
CA HIS A 101 19.12 1.90 3.04
C HIS A 101 20.15 1.27 2.11
N LEU A 102 20.79 0.17 2.51
CA LEU A 102 21.72 -0.60 1.67
C LEU A 102 21.01 -1.16 0.43
N ALA A 103 19.82 -1.74 0.60
CA ALA A 103 19.02 -2.22 -0.52
C ALA A 103 18.66 -1.10 -1.50
N THR A 104 18.25 0.07 -1.00
CA THR A 104 17.85 1.22 -1.83
C THR A 104 19.05 1.84 -2.54
N SER A 105 20.23 1.90 -1.90
CA SER A 105 21.44 2.36 -2.56
C SER A 105 21.84 1.40 -3.69
N ARG A 106 21.70 0.09 -3.49
CA ARG A 106 21.91 -0.91 -4.54
C ARG A 106 20.91 -0.85 -5.67
N LEU A 107 19.65 -0.63 -5.33
CA LEU A 107 18.61 -0.42 -6.31
C LEU A 107 18.97 0.76 -7.22
N ASN A 108 19.44 1.87 -6.66
CA ASN A 108 19.90 3.02 -7.44
C ASN A 108 21.06 2.69 -8.35
N VAL A 109 22.03 1.87 -7.91
CA VAL A 109 23.16 1.42 -8.77
C VAL A 109 22.66 0.57 -9.94
N PHE A 110 21.77 -0.39 -9.71
CA PHE A 110 21.19 -1.21 -10.78
C PHE A 110 20.43 -0.38 -11.81
N VAL A 111 19.72 0.65 -11.35
CA VAL A 111 18.92 1.51 -12.22
C VAL A 111 19.76 2.60 -12.88
N SER A 112 20.86 3.07 -12.27
CA SER A 112 21.69 4.16 -12.82
C SER A 112 22.42 3.79 -14.10
N ASP A 113 22.74 2.50 -14.29
CA ASP A 113 23.42 2.00 -15.49
C ASP A 113 22.60 2.26 -16.76
N PHE A 114 21.28 2.27 -16.62
CA PHE A 114 20.36 2.61 -17.69
C PHE A 114 19.88 4.03 -17.45
N LYS A 115 19.95 4.92 -18.45
CA LYS A 115 19.38 6.29 -18.36
C LYS A 115 17.84 6.30 -18.22
N LEU A 116 17.25 5.24 -17.65
CA LEU A 116 15.85 5.14 -17.31
C LEU A 116 15.52 6.14 -16.20
N ARG A 117 14.66 7.10 -16.54
CA ARG A 117 14.07 8.04 -15.59
C ARG A 117 12.98 7.36 -14.76
N TRP A 118 13.36 6.38 -13.94
CA TRP A 118 12.42 5.71 -13.03
C TRP A 118 11.73 6.70 -12.07
N THR A 119 12.43 7.78 -11.71
CA THR A 119 11.90 8.92 -10.96
C THR A 119 10.74 9.61 -11.69
N GLU A 120 10.78 9.71 -13.02
CA GLU A 120 9.70 10.29 -13.83
C GLU A 120 8.48 9.35 -13.85
N VAL A 121 8.71 8.06 -14.02
CA VAL A 121 7.64 7.04 -13.97
C VAL A 121 6.98 7.04 -12.60
N SER A 122 7.77 7.08 -11.54
CA SER A 122 7.25 7.20 -10.18
C SER A 122 6.55 8.53 -9.93
N GLY A 123 7.02 9.64 -10.51
CA GLY A 123 6.36 10.93 -10.37
C GLY A 123 4.95 10.92 -10.97
N LYS A 124 4.80 10.30 -12.16
CA LYS A 124 3.49 10.08 -12.79
C LYS A 124 2.60 9.19 -11.94
N GLU A 125 3.17 8.17 -11.30
CA GLU A 125 2.44 7.32 -10.38
C GLU A 125 1.99 8.10 -9.14
N GLY A 126 2.87 8.89 -8.52
CA GLY A 126 2.54 9.72 -7.36
C GLY A 126 1.41 10.72 -7.64
N TRP A 127 1.31 11.24 -8.87
CA TRP A 127 0.19 12.09 -9.26
C TRP A 127 -1.16 11.35 -9.24
N LYS A 128 -1.20 10.04 -9.56
CA LYS A 128 -2.41 9.24 -9.43
C LYS A 128 -2.83 9.06 -7.97
N TYR A 129 -1.88 8.86 -7.05
CA TYR A 129 -2.16 8.80 -5.61
C TYR A 129 -2.69 10.14 -5.10
N ALA A 130 -2.10 11.25 -5.54
CA ALA A 130 -2.58 12.60 -5.18
C ALA A 130 -3.99 12.87 -5.74
N ALA A 131 -4.26 12.52 -7.01
CA ALA A 131 -5.59 12.66 -7.60
C ALA A 131 -6.63 11.79 -6.89
N ALA A 132 -6.30 10.54 -6.57
CA ALA A 132 -7.17 9.65 -5.80
C ALA A 132 -7.45 10.20 -4.40
N TRP A 133 -6.43 10.77 -3.72
CA TRP A 133 -6.61 11.44 -2.44
C TRP A 133 -7.55 12.64 -2.53
N CYS A 134 -7.36 13.53 -3.49
CA CYS A 134 -8.24 14.67 -3.72
C CYS A 134 -9.69 14.23 -3.98
N PHE A 135 -9.87 13.17 -4.77
CA PHE A 135 -11.19 12.60 -5.04
C PHE A 135 -11.84 12.03 -3.76
N MET A 136 -11.11 11.24 -2.97
CA MET A 136 -11.62 10.73 -1.68
C MET A 136 -12.00 11.87 -0.72
N MET A 137 -11.18 12.91 -0.64
CA MET A 137 -11.47 14.09 0.18
C MET A 137 -12.72 14.81 -0.27
N MET A 138 -12.90 14.98 -1.58
CA MET A 138 -14.10 15.58 -2.16
C MET A 138 -15.34 14.75 -1.81
N CYS A 139 -15.32 13.43 -2.03
CA CYS A 139 -16.44 12.54 -1.70
C CYS A 139 -16.78 12.61 -0.20
N PHE A 140 -15.77 12.59 0.66
CA PHE A 140 -15.98 12.69 2.11
C PHE A 140 -16.60 14.04 2.48
N SER A 141 -16.05 15.16 2.01
CA SER A 141 -16.59 16.50 2.30
C SER A 141 -17.99 16.73 1.74
N VAL A 142 -18.29 16.24 0.53
CA VAL A 142 -19.64 16.30 -0.04
C VAL A 142 -20.63 15.52 0.83
N THR A 143 -20.24 14.34 1.29
CA THR A 143 -21.06 13.55 2.22
C THR A 143 -21.35 14.31 3.51
N GLN A 144 -20.31 14.88 4.14
CA GLN A 144 -20.49 15.69 5.36
C GLN A 144 -21.41 16.89 5.11
N GLY A 145 -21.31 17.53 3.94
CA GLY A 145 -22.20 18.62 3.52
C GLY A 145 -23.65 18.17 3.29
N CYS A 146 -23.87 17.00 2.68
CA CYS A 146 -25.19 16.41 2.51
C CYS A 146 -25.84 16.05 3.86
N GLU A 147 -25.09 15.43 4.78
CA GLU A 147 -25.55 15.13 6.14
C GLU A 147 -25.90 16.41 6.92
N ALA A 148 -25.09 17.46 6.76
CA ALA A 148 -25.36 18.77 7.33
C ALA A 148 -26.67 19.38 6.80
N PHE A 149 -26.89 19.29 5.49
CA PHE A 149 -28.10 19.79 4.85
C PHE A 149 -29.35 19.03 5.29
N LEU A 150 -29.29 17.70 5.33
CA LEU A 150 -30.39 16.87 5.82
C LEU A 150 -30.71 17.17 7.29
N THR A 151 -29.70 17.38 8.12
CA THR A 151 -29.89 17.79 9.52
C THR A 151 -30.59 19.14 9.66
N GLN A 152 -30.40 20.08 8.72
CA GLN A 152 -31.08 21.38 8.79
C GLN A 152 -32.59 21.27 8.58
N THR A 153 -33.05 20.22 7.91
CA THR A 153 -34.49 19.97 7.70
C THR A 153 -35.18 19.38 8.93
N GLU A 154 -34.42 18.78 9.86
CA GLU A 154 -34.96 18.32 11.14
C GLU A 154 -35.06 19.49 12.13
N GLU A 155 -36.14 19.51 12.94
CA GLU A 155 -36.38 20.50 14.01
C GLU A 155 -35.42 20.31 15.21
N ALA A 156 -34.12 20.25 14.95
CA ALA A 156 -33.10 20.15 15.99
C ALA A 156 -32.82 21.52 16.64
N SER A 157 -32.52 21.51 17.94
CA SER A 157 -32.11 22.71 18.67
C SER A 157 -30.84 23.33 18.04
N PRO A 158 -30.67 24.67 18.12
CA PRO A 158 -29.50 25.34 17.56
C PRO A 158 -28.17 24.80 18.12
N ASP A 159 -28.13 24.44 19.40
CA ASP A 159 -26.95 23.89 20.05
C ASP A 159 -26.54 22.53 19.45
N VAL A 160 -27.51 21.64 19.21
CA VAL A 160 -27.25 20.34 18.57
C VAL A 160 -26.68 20.56 17.17
N ARG A 161 -27.25 21.48 16.39
CA ARG A 161 -26.73 21.80 15.04
C ARG A 161 -25.29 22.31 15.07
N ALA A 162 -24.97 23.19 16.02
CA ALA A 162 -23.61 23.70 16.19
C ALA A 162 -22.61 22.56 16.49
N TRP A 163 -22.94 21.67 17.43
CA TRP A 163 -22.11 20.50 17.74
C TRP A 163 -21.92 19.57 16.54
N LYS A 164 -22.99 19.29 15.79
CA LYS A 164 -22.91 18.45 14.59
C LYS A 164 -21.94 19.04 13.56
N HIS A 165 -22.00 20.34 13.31
CA HIS A 165 -21.04 21.01 12.41
C HIS A 165 -19.60 20.94 12.92
N VAL A 166 -19.37 21.12 14.22
CA VAL A 166 -18.03 20.98 14.81
C VAL A 166 -17.50 19.55 14.61
N ILE A 167 -18.31 18.52 14.86
CA ILE A 167 -17.94 17.11 14.61
C ILE A 167 -17.55 16.90 13.15
N GLN A 168 -18.35 17.39 12.20
CA GLN A 168 -18.11 17.23 10.76
C GLN A 168 -16.81 17.90 10.30
N VAL A 169 -16.54 19.13 10.76
CA VAL A 169 -15.31 19.86 10.42
C VAL A 169 -14.09 19.16 11.00
N VAL A 170 -14.11 18.80 12.29
CA VAL A 170 -12.99 18.13 12.95
C VAL A 170 -12.74 16.74 12.35
N SER A 171 -13.80 15.98 12.04
CA SER A 171 -13.70 14.69 11.36
C SER A 171 -13.12 14.83 9.95
N SER A 172 -13.50 15.86 9.19
CA SER A 172 -12.96 16.13 7.85
C SER A 172 -11.47 16.46 7.88
N ILE A 173 -11.03 17.27 8.85
CA ILE A 173 -9.60 17.59 9.05
C ILE A 173 -8.84 16.32 9.43
N SER A 174 -9.36 15.56 10.40
CA SER A 174 -8.73 14.31 10.85
C SER A 174 -8.61 13.29 9.72
N PHE A 175 -9.70 13.04 8.99
CA PHE A 175 -9.72 12.16 7.83
C PHE A 175 -8.74 12.63 6.75
N GLY A 176 -8.68 13.94 6.47
CA GLY A 176 -7.79 14.49 5.44
C GLY A 176 -6.32 14.31 5.73
N VAL A 177 -5.89 14.56 6.97
CA VAL A 177 -4.51 14.37 7.37
C VAL A 177 -4.15 12.88 7.43
N SER A 178 -5.00 12.04 8.02
CA SER A 178 -4.76 10.59 8.11
C SER A 178 -4.72 9.92 6.73
N SER A 179 -5.69 10.22 5.86
CA SER A 179 -5.74 9.65 4.51
C SER A 179 -4.56 10.10 3.63
N ALA A 180 -4.07 11.33 3.78
CA ALA A 180 -2.88 11.81 3.09
C ALA A 180 -1.64 10.98 3.46
N VAL A 181 -1.46 10.67 4.75
CA VAL A 181 -0.33 9.83 5.21
C VAL A 181 -0.45 8.38 4.74
N VAL A 182 -1.66 7.82 4.71
CA VAL A 182 -1.91 6.48 4.14
C VAL A 182 -1.54 6.47 2.65
N MET A 183 -1.97 7.48 1.89
CA MET A 183 -1.65 7.61 0.45
C MET A 183 -0.16 7.77 0.21
N LEU A 184 0.52 8.58 1.02
CA LEU A 184 1.98 8.73 0.97
C LEU A 184 2.70 7.40 1.24
N SER A 185 2.22 6.64 2.23
CA SER A 185 2.82 5.36 2.60
C SER A 185 2.65 4.30 1.50
N ALA A 186 1.45 4.22 0.90
CA ALA A 186 1.18 3.35 -0.23
C ALA A 186 1.97 3.76 -1.49
N TYR A 187 2.18 5.06 -1.71
CA TYR A 187 3.05 5.58 -2.75
C TYR A 187 4.50 5.16 -2.54
N ILE A 188 5.05 5.31 -1.33
CA ILE A 188 6.43 4.90 -1.00
C ILE A 188 6.64 3.41 -1.27
N GLN A 189 5.72 2.55 -0.81
CA GLN A 189 5.77 1.11 -1.07
C GLN A 189 5.75 0.82 -2.58
N SER A 190 4.86 1.48 -3.32
CA SER A 190 4.74 1.28 -4.78
C SER A 190 5.95 1.82 -5.54
N HIS A 191 6.55 2.93 -5.10
CA HIS A 191 7.78 3.47 -5.65
C HIS A 191 8.93 2.46 -5.57
N LEU A 192 9.11 1.83 -4.40
CA LEU A 192 10.14 0.81 -4.22
C LEU A 192 9.88 -0.42 -5.10
N LEU A 193 8.63 -0.89 -5.18
CA LEU A 193 8.26 -2.01 -6.06
C LEU A 193 8.48 -1.71 -7.54
N LEU A 194 8.15 -0.50 -8.00
CA LEU A 194 8.42 -0.05 -9.36
C LEU A 194 9.93 0.07 -9.63
N GLY A 195 10.72 0.49 -8.64
CA GLY A 195 12.17 0.48 -8.73
C GLY A 195 12.70 -0.94 -8.96
N LEU A 196 12.26 -1.90 -8.13
CA LEU A 196 12.65 -3.31 -8.27
C LEU A 196 12.23 -3.91 -9.62
N ASP A 197 11.05 -3.53 -10.11
CA ASP A 197 10.57 -3.90 -11.43
C ASP A 197 11.54 -3.40 -12.53
N LYS A 198 11.95 -2.13 -12.45
CA LYS A 198 12.91 -1.54 -13.39
C LYS A 198 14.32 -2.10 -13.25
N SER A 199 14.77 -2.46 -12.05
CA SER A 199 16.07 -3.10 -11.90
C SER A 199 16.12 -4.49 -12.55
N LEU A 200 15.00 -5.23 -12.57
CA LEU A 200 14.90 -6.48 -13.32
C LEU A 200 14.96 -6.25 -14.84
N ASP A 201 14.22 -5.26 -15.34
CA ASP A 201 14.28 -4.89 -16.77
C ASP A 201 15.73 -4.53 -17.17
N CYS A 202 16.44 -3.76 -16.33
CA CYS A 202 17.84 -3.39 -16.52
C CYS A 202 18.78 -4.60 -16.52
N TRP A 203 18.59 -5.53 -15.58
CA TRP A 203 19.36 -6.77 -15.54
C TRP A 203 19.17 -7.60 -16.82
N CYS A 204 17.92 -7.71 -17.31
CA CYS A 204 17.60 -8.38 -18.56
C CYS A 204 18.34 -7.76 -19.75
N CYS A 205 18.34 -6.44 -19.86
CA CYS A 205 19.08 -5.74 -20.92
C CYS A 205 20.59 -5.99 -20.82
N ARG A 206 21.15 -6.00 -19.60
CA ARG A 206 22.59 -6.22 -19.39
C ARG A 206 23.02 -7.61 -19.81
N ILE A 207 22.29 -8.67 -19.41
CA ILE A 207 22.66 -10.05 -19.76
C ILE A 207 22.48 -10.35 -21.26
N VAL A 208 21.59 -9.64 -21.95
CA VAL A 208 21.45 -9.74 -23.41
C VAL A 208 22.61 -9.06 -24.13
N ASN A 209 23.04 -7.89 -23.65
CA ASN A 209 24.11 -7.11 -24.29
C ASN A 209 25.51 -7.67 -23.99
N ASP A 210 25.69 -8.29 -22.82
CA ASP A 210 26.94 -8.91 -22.38
C ASP A 210 26.66 -10.36 -21.98
N VAL A 211 26.92 -11.29 -22.92
CA VAL A 211 26.62 -12.73 -22.80
C VAL A 211 27.67 -13.44 -21.92
N ASN A 212 27.96 -12.86 -20.75
CA ASN A 212 28.78 -13.47 -19.71
C ASN A 212 27.89 -14.05 -18.61
N PHE A 213 27.51 -15.31 -18.77
CA PHE A 213 26.60 -15.98 -17.85
C PHE A 213 27.16 -16.13 -16.42
N SER A 214 28.48 -16.13 -16.23
CA SER A 214 29.10 -16.14 -14.89
C SER A 214 28.78 -14.85 -14.14
N THR A 215 28.95 -13.70 -14.79
CA THR A 215 28.55 -12.40 -14.24
C THR A 215 27.02 -12.31 -14.09
N GLY A 216 26.26 -12.98 -14.95
CA GLY A 216 24.81 -13.16 -14.83
C GLY A 216 24.40 -13.82 -13.50
N VAL A 217 25.12 -14.86 -13.06
CA VAL A 217 24.86 -15.57 -11.79
C VAL A 217 25.10 -14.64 -10.59
N GLU A 218 26.24 -13.95 -10.56
CA GLU A 218 26.61 -13.03 -9.49
C GLU A 218 25.60 -11.89 -9.35
N SER A 219 25.28 -11.24 -10.47
CA SER A 219 24.31 -10.14 -10.52
C SER A 219 22.88 -10.59 -10.18
N TRP A 220 22.47 -11.79 -10.58
CA TRP A 220 21.17 -12.36 -10.18
C TRP A 220 21.10 -12.66 -8.68
N ASN A 221 22.18 -13.20 -8.11
CA ASN A 221 22.25 -13.44 -6.66
C ASN A 221 22.12 -12.13 -5.86
N ALA A 222 22.75 -11.05 -6.33
CA ALA A 222 22.57 -9.71 -5.76
C ALA A 222 21.12 -9.20 -5.92
N MET A 223 20.50 -9.39 -7.08
CA MET A 223 19.09 -9.05 -7.33
C MET A 223 18.13 -9.80 -6.40
N GLN A 224 18.36 -11.11 -6.20
CA GLN A 224 17.56 -11.93 -5.30
C GLN A 224 17.71 -11.45 -3.84
N ALA A 225 18.93 -11.13 -3.40
CA ALA A 225 19.18 -10.58 -2.08
C ALA A 225 18.46 -9.22 -1.90
N LEU A 226 18.50 -8.37 -2.92
CA LEU A 226 17.80 -7.09 -2.95
C LEU A 226 16.28 -7.26 -2.80
N LEU A 227 15.65 -8.10 -3.64
CA LEU A 227 14.21 -8.39 -3.60
C LEU A 227 13.76 -8.92 -2.22
N LYS A 228 14.52 -9.86 -1.65
CA LYS A 228 14.24 -10.44 -0.33
C LYS A 228 14.40 -9.42 0.80
N CYS A 229 15.45 -8.58 0.73
CA CYS A 229 15.69 -7.55 1.72
C CYS A 229 14.53 -6.54 1.74
N VAL A 230 14.18 -5.95 0.59
CA VAL A 230 13.07 -4.99 0.48
C VAL A 230 11.75 -5.64 0.90
N GLY A 231 11.47 -6.85 0.43
CA GLY A 231 10.26 -7.60 0.80
C GLY A 231 10.14 -7.82 2.30
N ARG A 232 11.24 -8.22 2.97
CA ARG A 232 11.28 -8.44 4.42
C ARG A 232 11.02 -7.15 5.21
N GLU A 233 11.69 -6.06 4.86
CA GLU A 233 11.57 -4.79 5.59
C GLU A 233 10.17 -4.18 5.39
N LEU A 234 9.58 -4.30 4.20
CA LEU A 234 8.23 -3.80 3.92
C LEU A 234 7.10 -4.70 4.44
N ALA A 235 7.37 -5.99 4.71
CA ALA A 235 6.35 -7.00 4.99
C ALA A 235 5.35 -6.59 6.09
N SER A 236 5.84 -6.03 7.20
CA SER A 236 4.96 -5.64 8.32
C SER A 236 4.02 -4.51 7.94
N SER A 237 4.53 -3.48 7.26
CA SER A 237 3.72 -2.34 6.79
C SER A 237 2.68 -2.77 5.75
N PHE A 238 3.05 -3.71 4.88
CA PHE A 238 2.19 -4.26 3.85
C PHE A 238 1.04 -5.09 4.44
N VAL A 239 1.33 -5.98 5.40
CA VAL A 239 0.32 -6.78 6.10
C VAL A 239 -0.64 -5.90 6.89
N ALA A 240 -0.15 -4.85 7.55
CA ALA A 240 -0.99 -3.90 8.27
C ALA A 240 -1.96 -3.16 7.33
N LEU A 241 -1.46 -2.69 6.17
CA LEU A 241 -2.28 -2.05 5.15
C LEU A 241 -3.37 -3.01 4.64
N GLN A 242 -3.02 -4.25 4.29
CA GLN A 242 -3.97 -5.25 3.84
C GLN A 242 -5.04 -5.57 4.89
N ALA A 243 -4.63 -5.81 6.14
CA ALA A 243 -5.54 -6.19 7.21
C ALA A 243 -6.57 -5.09 7.50
N LEU A 244 -6.11 -3.84 7.63
CA LEU A 244 -7.00 -2.70 7.91
C LEU A 244 -7.86 -2.32 6.70
N ALA A 245 -7.33 -2.42 5.48
CA ALA A 245 -8.12 -2.20 4.27
C ALA A 245 -9.23 -3.27 4.10
N THR A 246 -8.92 -4.53 4.40
CA THR A 246 -9.88 -5.64 4.41
C THR A 246 -10.98 -5.40 5.46
N LEU A 247 -10.60 -4.99 6.67
CA LEU A 247 -11.55 -4.64 7.72
C LEU A 247 -12.48 -3.49 7.29
N GLY A 248 -11.92 -2.44 6.69
CA GLY A 248 -12.70 -1.32 6.16
C GLY A 248 -13.69 -1.76 5.09
N PHE A 249 -13.28 -2.64 4.18
CA PHE A 249 -14.19 -3.15 3.15
C PHE A 249 -15.30 -4.04 3.72
N ILE A 250 -15.00 -4.90 4.71
CA ILE A 250 -16.03 -5.69 5.41
C ILE A 250 -17.06 -4.73 6.05
N TYR A 251 -16.58 -3.68 6.71
CA TYR A 251 -17.46 -2.68 7.31
C TYR A 251 -18.32 -1.94 6.27
N PHE A 252 -17.74 -1.55 5.12
CA PHE A 252 -18.48 -0.97 3.99
C PHE A 252 -19.64 -1.86 3.56
N LEU A 253 -19.40 -3.15 3.36
CA LEU A 253 -20.43 -4.08 2.90
C LEU A 253 -21.52 -4.30 3.94
N VAL A 254 -21.15 -4.54 5.19
CA VAL A 254 -22.11 -4.76 6.29
C VAL A 254 -22.98 -3.51 6.47
N SER A 255 -22.38 -2.32 6.42
CA SER A 255 -23.10 -1.05 6.52
C SER A 255 -24.03 -0.84 5.33
N GLY A 256 -23.56 -1.09 4.11
CA GLY A 256 -24.36 -1.01 2.89
C GLY A 256 -25.60 -1.91 2.92
N VAL A 257 -25.44 -3.19 3.30
CA VAL A 257 -26.57 -4.12 3.43
C VAL A 257 -27.55 -3.65 4.51
N THR A 258 -27.05 -3.29 5.69
CA THR A 258 -27.88 -2.83 6.81
C THR A 258 -28.69 -1.59 6.41
N MET A 259 -28.09 -0.67 5.67
CA MET A 259 -28.74 0.56 5.22
C MET A 259 -29.78 0.34 4.14
N ILE A 260 -29.55 -0.58 3.19
CA ILE A 260 -30.56 -0.94 2.18
C ILE A 260 -31.85 -1.43 2.86
N PHE A 261 -31.74 -2.31 3.86
CA PHE A 261 -32.91 -2.83 4.58
C PHE A 261 -33.57 -1.76 5.47
N ARG A 262 -32.78 -0.92 6.15
CA ARG A 262 -33.31 0.10 7.05
C ARG A 262 -34.04 1.23 6.33
N THR A 263 -33.63 1.58 5.11
CA THR A 263 -34.14 2.76 4.40
C THR A 263 -35.33 2.47 3.49
N GLU A 264 -35.84 1.22 3.47
CA GLU A 264 -36.91 0.78 2.56
C GLU A 264 -36.64 1.21 1.10
N PHE A 265 -35.37 1.19 0.68
CA PHE A 265 -34.92 1.60 -0.66
C PHE A 265 -35.11 3.09 -1.00
N SER A 266 -35.17 3.98 -0.01
CA SER A 266 -35.14 5.42 -0.27
C SER A 266 -33.83 5.84 -0.94
N VAL A 267 -33.93 6.45 -2.13
CA VAL A 267 -32.79 6.73 -3.01
C VAL A 267 -31.79 7.71 -2.39
N LEU A 268 -32.27 8.77 -1.74
CA LEU A 268 -31.40 9.85 -1.25
C LEU A 268 -30.49 9.38 -0.09
N PRO A 269 -31.00 8.74 0.99
CA PRO A 269 -30.15 8.17 2.03
C PRO A 269 -29.17 7.12 1.50
N LEU A 270 -29.61 6.29 0.54
CA LEU A 270 -28.77 5.27 -0.06
C LEU A 270 -27.60 5.89 -0.84
N LEU A 271 -27.85 6.98 -1.57
CA LEU A 271 -26.79 7.72 -2.28
C LEU A 271 -25.81 8.36 -1.30
N VAL A 272 -26.29 9.04 -0.26
CA VAL A 272 -25.43 9.66 0.77
C VAL A 272 -24.53 8.62 1.42
N GLU A 273 -25.09 7.46 1.79
CA GLU A 273 -24.31 6.36 2.37
C GLU A 273 -23.34 5.71 1.36
N SER A 274 -23.73 5.61 0.10
CA SER A 274 -22.84 5.10 -0.95
C SER A 274 -21.63 6.02 -1.14
N PHE A 275 -21.83 7.33 -1.10
CA PHE A 275 -20.74 8.32 -1.16
C PHE A 275 -19.91 8.36 0.13
N SER A 276 -20.56 8.24 1.30
CA SER A 276 -19.90 8.22 2.61
C SER A 276 -18.89 7.08 2.69
N SER A 277 -19.22 5.96 2.05
CA SER A 277 -18.44 4.73 2.10
C SER A 277 -17.39 4.55 1.00
N MET A 278 -17.36 5.43 0.00
CA MET A 278 -16.32 5.44 -1.03
C MET A 278 -14.89 5.38 -0.46
N PRO A 279 -14.49 6.15 0.56
CA PRO A 279 -13.15 6.07 1.13
C PRO A 279 -12.72 4.65 1.52
N LEU A 280 -13.60 3.85 2.14
CA LEU A 280 -13.27 2.48 2.54
C LEU A 280 -13.05 1.56 1.32
N LEU A 281 -13.85 1.74 0.26
CA LEU A 281 -13.64 1.06 -1.02
C LEU A 281 -12.31 1.47 -1.65
N PHE A 282 -11.99 2.78 -1.65
CA PHE A 282 -10.70 3.27 -2.16
C PHE A 282 -9.52 2.72 -1.37
N LEU A 283 -9.63 2.61 -0.04
CA LEU A 283 -8.60 2.03 0.80
C LEU A 283 -8.33 0.57 0.42
N PHE A 284 -9.40 -0.21 0.18
CA PHE A 284 -9.28 -1.58 -0.31
C PHE A 284 -8.61 -1.64 -1.69
N MET A 285 -9.07 -0.83 -2.65
CA MET A 285 -8.49 -0.76 -3.99
C MET A 285 -7.01 -0.34 -3.97
N LEU A 286 -6.66 0.61 -3.10
CA LEU A 286 -5.29 1.06 -2.86
C LEU A 286 -4.42 -0.10 -2.38
N SER A 287 -4.87 -0.82 -1.35
CA SER A 287 -4.16 -1.99 -0.84
C SER A 287 -3.97 -3.05 -1.93
N MET A 288 -5.03 -3.39 -2.67
CA MET A 288 -4.97 -4.37 -3.75
C MET A 288 -4.03 -3.95 -4.87
N ARG A 289 -3.94 -2.65 -5.20
CA ARG A 289 -2.98 -2.12 -6.18
C ARG A 289 -1.54 -2.33 -5.75
N VAL A 290 -1.20 -2.02 -4.50
CA VAL A 290 0.17 -2.26 -3.96
C VAL A 290 0.49 -3.75 -4.02
N CYS A 291 -0.49 -4.61 -3.73
CA CYS A 291 -0.32 -6.06 -3.81
C CYS A 291 -0.13 -6.57 -5.24
N ALA A 292 -0.89 -6.03 -6.19
CA ALA A 292 -0.75 -6.36 -7.60
C ALA A 292 0.68 -6.07 -8.09
N HIS A 293 1.27 -4.92 -7.72
CA HIS A 293 2.67 -4.62 -8.05
C HIS A 293 3.66 -5.65 -7.51
N GLY A 294 3.49 -6.09 -6.25
CA GLY A 294 4.34 -7.14 -5.68
C GLY A 294 4.14 -8.51 -6.35
N ALA A 295 2.92 -8.81 -6.78
CA ALA A 295 2.59 -10.04 -7.51
C ALA A 295 3.19 -10.06 -8.92
N ASP A 296 3.01 -8.97 -9.67
CA ASP A 296 3.57 -8.80 -11.02
C ASP A 296 5.10 -8.92 -11.01
N LEU A 297 5.76 -8.32 -10.01
CA LEU A 297 7.20 -8.44 -9.82
C LEU A 297 7.64 -9.89 -9.63
N THR A 298 6.86 -10.67 -8.88
CA THR A 298 7.13 -12.10 -8.65
C THR A 298 6.91 -12.92 -9.92
N GLU A 299 5.86 -12.67 -10.69
CA GLU A 299 5.64 -13.37 -11.96
C GLU A 299 6.71 -13.04 -13.00
N LYS A 300 7.19 -11.78 -13.05
CA LYS A 300 8.37 -11.44 -13.84
C LYS A 300 9.59 -12.26 -13.43
N CYS A 301 9.89 -12.37 -12.14
CA CYS A 301 11.00 -13.21 -11.65
C CYS A 301 10.85 -14.68 -12.09
N ARG A 302 9.61 -15.22 -12.10
CA ARG A 302 9.34 -16.59 -12.54
C ARG A 302 9.54 -16.80 -14.04
N ALA A 303 9.38 -15.75 -14.86
CA ALA A 303 9.62 -15.82 -16.29
C ALA A 303 11.12 -15.75 -16.68
N MET A 304 11.99 -15.31 -15.76
CA MET A 304 13.41 -15.09 -16.06
C MET A 304 14.19 -16.32 -16.55
N PRO A 305 13.99 -17.55 -16.03
CA PRO A 305 14.66 -18.74 -16.58
C PRO A 305 14.36 -18.94 -18.07
N ALA A 306 13.09 -18.79 -18.46
CA ALA A 306 12.67 -18.93 -19.85
C ALA A 306 13.27 -17.84 -20.74
N PHE A 307 13.30 -16.60 -20.24
CA PHE A 307 13.95 -15.48 -20.93
C PHE A 307 15.45 -15.74 -21.18
N VAL A 308 16.20 -16.14 -20.15
CA VAL A 308 17.64 -16.43 -20.30
C VAL A 308 17.88 -17.58 -21.27
N ASN A 309 17.04 -18.60 -21.26
CA ASN A 309 17.14 -19.73 -22.19
C ASN A 309 16.93 -19.32 -23.66
N GLN A 310 16.23 -18.21 -23.92
CA GLN A 310 15.99 -17.67 -25.27
C GLN A 310 17.12 -16.76 -25.77
N ILE A 311 18.09 -16.39 -24.93
CA ILE A 311 19.22 -15.54 -25.34
C ILE A 311 20.05 -16.31 -26.39
N PRO A 312 20.25 -15.76 -27.59
CA PRO A 312 21.00 -16.43 -28.65
C PRO A 312 22.47 -16.55 -28.26
N THR A 313 23.03 -17.73 -28.52
CA THR A 313 24.45 -18.06 -28.30
C THR A 313 25.02 -18.68 -29.56
N ASN A 314 26.31 -18.45 -29.83
CA ASN A 314 27.00 -19.10 -30.95
C ASN A 314 27.21 -20.61 -30.74
N LEU A 315 26.99 -21.09 -29.51
CA LEU A 315 27.07 -22.49 -29.12
C LEU A 315 25.69 -23.12 -29.14
N TYR A 316 25.59 -24.34 -29.70
CA TYR A 316 24.37 -25.15 -29.69
C TYR A 316 23.96 -25.56 -28.27
N LEU A 317 24.94 -25.85 -27.41
CA LEU A 317 24.77 -26.18 -25.99
C LEU A 317 25.72 -25.33 -25.15
N ASP A 318 25.24 -24.16 -24.72
CA ASP A 318 25.96 -23.30 -23.78
C ASP A 318 25.70 -23.76 -22.33
N SER A 319 26.71 -24.38 -21.70
CA SER A 319 26.64 -24.86 -20.33
C SER A 319 26.50 -23.73 -19.31
N GLY A 320 27.10 -22.56 -19.57
CA GLY A 320 26.98 -21.38 -18.72
C GLY A 320 25.57 -20.83 -18.71
N ARG A 321 24.93 -20.78 -19.90
CA ARG A 321 23.51 -20.41 -20.01
C ARG A 321 22.62 -21.37 -19.23
N GLN A 322 22.77 -22.68 -19.44
CA GLN A 322 21.95 -23.68 -18.75
C GLN A 322 22.16 -23.65 -17.23
N TYR A 323 23.39 -23.43 -16.76
CA TYR A 323 23.66 -23.23 -15.35
C TYR A 323 22.94 -22.00 -14.79
N LEU A 324 23.00 -20.85 -15.49
CA LEU A 324 22.27 -19.65 -15.07
C LEU A 324 20.75 -19.87 -15.04
N VAL A 325 20.18 -20.50 -16.08
CA VAL A 325 18.74 -20.83 -16.13
C VAL A 325 18.33 -21.67 -14.92
N GLN A 326 19.08 -22.75 -14.64
CA GLN A 326 18.83 -23.62 -13.48
C GLN A 326 19.00 -22.86 -12.17
N PHE A 327 20.06 -22.06 -12.03
CA PHE A 327 20.31 -21.25 -10.86
C PHE A 327 19.16 -20.28 -10.58
N ILE A 328 18.65 -19.58 -11.59
CA ILE A 328 17.50 -18.67 -11.46
C ILE A 328 16.26 -19.44 -11.01
N ALA A 329 15.95 -20.57 -11.66
CA ALA A 329 14.79 -21.40 -11.32
C ALA A 329 14.85 -21.88 -9.85
N ASP A 330 16.01 -22.36 -9.41
CA ASP A 330 16.23 -22.87 -8.05
C ASP A 330 16.31 -21.77 -7.00
N SER A 331 16.83 -20.59 -7.37
CA SER A 331 16.91 -19.42 -6.49
C SER A 331 15.53 -18.97 -6.00
N SER A 332 14.49 -19.24 -6.80
CA SER A 332 13.12 -19.01 -6.39
C SER A 332 12.88 -17.52 -6.01
N ALA A 333 13.52 -16.59 -6.73
CA ALA A 333 13.38 -15.15 -6.49
C ALA A 333 11.93 -14.66 -6.67
N GLY A 334 11.59 -13.57 -6.00
CA GLY A 334 10.26 -12.96 -6.02
C GLY A 334 10.04 -12.07 -4.80
N PHE A 335 8.94 -11.32 -4.80
CA PHE A 335 8.54 -10.49 -3.68
C PHE A 335 7.93 -11.35 -2.58
N THR A 336 8.57 -11.36 -1.41
CA THR A 336 8.14 -12.17 -0.26
C THR A 336 7.63 -11.29 0.87
N VAL A 337 6.43 -11.57 1.36
CA VAL A 337 5.83 -10.97 2.55
C VAL A 337 5.73 -12.05 3.62
N ARG A 338 6.47 -11.88 4.74
CA ARG A 338 6.54 -12.88 5.83
C ARG A 338 6.83 -14.31 5.34
N ASN A 339 7.83 -14.46 4.48
CA ASN A 339 8.25 -15.74 3.86
C ASN A 339 7.24 -16.35 2.87
N VAL A 340 6.11 -15.71 2.62
CA VAL A 340 5.16 -16.11 1.58
C VAL A 340 5.47 -15.31 0.32
N LYS A 341 5.74 -15.99 -0.80
CA LYS A 341 5.85 -15.33 -2.10
C LYS A 341 4.49 -14.85 -2.54
N LEU A 342 4.39 -13.57 -2.89
CA LEU A 342 3.17 -13.01 -3.42
C LEU A 342 3.11 -13.32 -4.92
N THR A 343 2.45 -14.41 -5.30
CA THR A 343 2.21 -14.75 -6.72
C THR A 343 0.85 -14.21 -7.18
N GLN A 344 0.66 -14.07 -8.49
CA GLN A 344 -0.63 -13.66 -9.04
C GLN A 344 -1.73 -14.68 -8.69
N GLU A 345 -1.39 -15.97 -8.64
CA GLU A 345 -2.28 -17.05 -8.22
C GLU A 345 -2.72 -16.88 -6.75
N VAL A 346 -1.78 -16.60 -5.84
CA VAL A 346 -2.10 -16.36 -4.41
C VAL A 346 -2.98 -15.12 -4.26
N PHE A 347 -2.68 -14.06 -5.01
CA PHE A 347 -3.50 -12.84 -5.03
C PHE A 347 -4.94 -13.10 -5.52
N GLN A 348 -5.11 -13.84 -6.62
CA GLN A 348 -6.44 -14.22 -7.13
C GLN A 348 -7.19 -15.12 -6.14
N LYS A 349 -6.52 -16.10 -5.52
CA LYS A 349 -7.13 -16.95 -4.48
C LYS A 349 -7.61 -16.14 -3.29
N GLN A 350 -6.82 -15.17 -2.82
CA GLN A 350 -7.24 -14.26 -1.76
C GLN A 350 -8.48 -13.46 -2.15
N LEU A 351 -8.53 -12.94 -3.38
CA LEU A 351 -9.71 -12.24 -3.90
C LEU A 351 -10.94 -13.15 -3.96
N TYR A 352 -10.82 -14.39 -4.44
CA TYR A 352 -11.95 -15.32 -4.50
C TYR A 352 -12.47 -15.71 -3.11
N VAL A 353 -11.58 -16.02 -2.17
CA VAL A 353 -11.96 -16.31 -0.78
C VAL A 353 -12.69 -15.11 -0.19
N PHE A 354 -12.18 -13.91 -0.45
CA PHE A 354 -12.77 -12.69 0.04
C PHE A 354 -14.17 -12.43 -0.54
N VAL A 355 -14.33 -12.50 -1.86
CA VAL A 355 -15.64 -12.36 -2.53
C VAL A 355 -16.62 -13.43 -2.05
N GLY A 356 -16.17 -14.66 -1.86
CA GLY A 356 -16.98 -15.75 -1.32
C GLY A 356 -17.48 -15.48 0.10
N LEU A 357 -16.58 -15.06 1.01
CA LEU A 357 -16.93 -14.69 2.39
C LEU A 357 -17.92 -13.53 2.43
N VAL A 358 -17.68 -12.51 1.60
CA VAL A 358 -18.56 -11.34 1.47
C VAL A 358 -19.95 -11.75 1.00
N SER A 359 -20.04 -12.54 -0.07
CA SER A 359 -21.32 -13.03 -0.60
C SER A 359 -22.09 -13.84 0.45
N GLY A 360 -21.40 -14.71 1.18
CA GLY A 360 -21.99 -15.48 2.29
C GLY A 360 -22.54 -14.59 3.41
N LEU A 361 -21.77 -13.58 3.84
CA LEU A 361 -22.21 -12.61 4.85
C LEU A 361 -23.45 -11.84 4.38
N VAL A 362 -23.43 -11.31 3.16
CA VAL A 362 -24.57 -10.60 2.57
C VAL A 362 -25.82 -11.51 2.57
N SER A 363 -25.67 -12.79 2.20
CA SER A 363 -26.79 -13.75 2.23
C SER A 363 -27.32 -14.01 3.64
N VAL A 364 -26.45 -14.12 4.66
CA VAL A 364 -26.88 -14.34 6.05
C VAL A 364 -27.63 -13.11 6.57
N PHE A 365 -27.07 -11.91 6.37
CA PHE A 365 -27.74 -10.67 6.78
C PHE A 365 -29.07 -10.50 6.06
N SER A 366 -29.13 -10.77 4.75
CA SER A 366 -30.39 -10.71 4.01
C SER A 366 -31.47 -11.65 4.56
N ARG A 367 -31.10 -12.82 5.11
CA ARG A 367 -32.06 -13.76 5.73
C ARG A 367 -32.45 -13.40 7.16
N MET A 368 -31.63 -12.65 7.88
CA MET A 368 -31.97 -12.20 9.23
C MET A 368 -32.95 -11.02 9.23
N TYR A 369 -32.96 -10.23 8.15
CA TYR A 369 -33.77 -9.02 8.02
C TYR A 369 -35.06 -9.21 7.19
N LEU A 370 -35.13 -10.24 6.34
CA LEU A 370 -36.36 -10.70 5.68
C LEU A 370 -37.08 -11.70 6.59
#